data_AF-A0A9P4H3P1-F1
#
_entry.id   AF-A0A9P4H3P1-F1
#
_cell.length_a   1.000
_cell.length_b   1.000
_cell.length_c   1.000
_cell.angle_alpha   90.00
_cell.angle_beta   90.00
_cell.angle_gamma   90.00
#
_symmetry.space_group_name_H-M   'P 1'
#
loop_
_entity.id
_entity.type
_entity.pdbx_description
1 polymer ?
#
loop_
_entity_poly.entity_id
_entity_poly.type
_entity_poly.pdbx_seq_one_letter_code
_entity_poly.pdbx_strand_id
1 'polypeptide(L)'
;MTGDTAGLFGIFSDLFVENTQEFFIPKSTRFDLPPLQKNVRELCLQLQAHHNKHPTTCIFPNCDYPEESAAIVFTTQNFEDCIWAYFTVFHPQHPFIHWPTFDIYTFSRPLLLAVALAGSVHCPPSDAALLARTFFHLAEDFIFDHLRSIIAKIDAQEEARLQSFQAALLIVTVRNKQVNPFTFRDPLTYLGRS
;
A
#
# COMPACT_ATOMS: atom_id res chain seq x y z
N MET A 1 -21.77 20.84 26.97
CA MET A 1 -21.20 19.49 27.10
C MET A 1 -20.97 18.96 25.71
N THR A 2 -19.77 19.20 25.18
CA THR A 2 -19.32 18.72 23.86
C THR A 2 -17.84 18.43 24.04
N GLY A 3 -17.52 17.15 24.22
CA GLY A 3 -16.14 16.67 24.20
C GLY A 3 -15.71 16.63 22.75
N ASP A 4 -14.55 17.23 22.45
CA ASP A 4 -14.02 17.26 21.09
C ASP A 4 -12.64 16.61 21.04
N THR A 5 -12.56 15.67 20.12
CA THR A 5 -11.52 14.68 19.89
C THR A 5 -10.27 15.30 19.23
N ALA A 6 -9.51 16.08 20.00
CA ALA A 6 -8.26 16.69 19.52
C ALA A 6 -6.99 15.83 19.74
N GLY A 7 -7.15 14.54 20.05
CA GLY A 7 -6.06 13.76 20.66
C GLY A 7 -5.21 12.86 19.76
N LEU A 8 -5.56 12.62 18.49
CA LEU A 8 -4.90 11.55 17.71
C LEU A 8 -4.03 11.98 16.51
N PHE A 9 -3.98 13.28 16.20
CA PHE A 9 -3.21 13.77 15.03
C PHE A 9 -1.77 14.21 15.36
N GLY A 10 -1.38 14.30 16.63
CA GLY A 10 -0.13 14.97 17.04
C GLY A 10 1.05 14.08 17.44
N ILE A 11 0.89 12.75 17.54
CA ILE A 11 1.92 11.93 18.22
C ILE A 11 3.19 11.72 17.37
N PHE A 12 3.11 11.86 16.04
CA PHE A 12 4.24 11.56 15.14
C PHE A 12 4.73 12.76 14.32
N SER A 13 4.13 13.94 14.45
CA SER A 13 4.56 15.12 13.68
C SER A 13 5.92 15.64 14.13
N ASP A 14 6.21 15.63 15.43
CA ASP A 14 7.44 16.24 15.96
C ASP A 14 8.68 15.34 15.85
N LEU A 15 8.52 14.04 15.58
CA LEU A 15 9.64 13.09 15.48
C LEU A 15 10.35 13.06 14.11
N PHE A 16 9.79 13.71 13.08
CA PHE A 16 10.29 13.58 11.71
C PHE A 16 10.48 14.90 10.95
N VAL A 17 10.30 16.05 11.61
CA VAL A 17 10.49 17.38 10.99
C VAL A 17 11.96 17.70 10.67
N GLU A 18 12.93 17.00 11.26
CA GLU A 18 14.34 17.37 11.14
C GLU A 18 15.19 16.62 10.11
N ASN A 19 14.68 15.69 9.29
CA ASN A 19 15.59 14.97 8.38
C ASN A 19 15.09 14.65 6.96
N THR A 20 14.25 15.48 6.36
CA THR A 20 13.82 15.27 4.95
C THR A 20 14.95 15.40 3.92
N GLN A 21 16.19 15.74 4.30
CA GLN A 21 17.30 16.00 3.38
C GLN A 21 18.30 14.84 3.13
N GLU A 22 18.22 13.68 3.80
CA GLU A 22 19.12 12.54 3.53
C GLU A 22 18.46 11.27 2.95
N PHE A 23 17.13 11.24 2.75
CA PHE A 23 16.41 10.02 2.36
C PHE A 23 16.46 9.67 0.86
N PHE A 24 17.51 10.12 0.16
CA PHE A 24 17.66 9.92 -1.27
C PHE A 24 18.07 8.46 -1.56
N ILE A 25 17.11 7.58 -1.84
CA ILE A 25 17.40 6.45 -2.72
C ILE A 25 17.55 7.05 -4.11
N PRO A 26 18.76 7.13 -4.68
CA PRO A 26 18.91 7.63 -6.03
C PRO A 26 18.09 6.75 -6.96
N LYS A 27 17.35 7.34 -7.90
CA LYS A 27 16.78 6.60 -9.05
C LYS A 27 17.80 5.71 -9.79
N SER A 28 19.09 5.98 -9.56
CA SER A 28 20.24 5.28 -10.14
C SER A 28 20.63 3.97 -9.41
N THR A 29 20.16 3.72 -8.19
CA THR A 29 20.13 2.35 -7.64
C THR A 29 18.81 1.72 -8.04
N ARG A 30 18.65 1.47 -9.35
CA ARG A 30 17.62 0.53 -9.83
C ARG A 30 17.84 -0.76 -9.06
N PHE A 31 16.78 -1.29 -8.48
CA PHE A 31 16.91 -2.42 -7.61
C PHE A 31 17.08 -3.70 -8.46
N ASP A 32 18.26 -3.89 -9.07
CA ASP A 32 18.66 -5.15 -9.71
C ASP A 32 18.86 -6.23 -8.63
N LEU A 33 17.76 -6.63 -8.01
CA LEU A 33 17.75 -7.38 -6.77
C LEU A 33 16.92 -8.64 -6.98
N PRO A 34 17.59 -9.79 -7.20
CA PRO A 34 16.97 -11.10 -7.29
C PRO A 34 15.91 -11.38 -6.19
N PRO A 35 16.04 -10.88 -4.94
CA PRO A 35 15.02 -11.06 -3.92
C PRO A 35 13.67 -10.40 -4.26
N LEU A 36 13.67 -9.18 -4.82
CA LEU A 36 12.43 -8.47 -5.15
C LEU A 36 11.71 -9.14 -6.32
N GLN A 37 12.45 -9.51 -7.38
CA GLN A 37 11.87 -10.24 -8.52
C GLN A 37 11.23 -11.56 -8.07
N LYS A 38 11.90 -12.30 -7.17
CA LYS A 38 11.33 -13.52 -6.57
C LYS A 38 10.06 -13.19 -5.78
N ASN A 39 10.09 -12.18 -4.92
CA ASN A 39 8.94 -11.81 -4.11
C ASN A 39 7.73 -11.37 -4.96
N VAL A 40 7.94 -10.58 -6.01
CA VAL A 40 6.87 -10.16 -6.94
C VAL A 40 6.28 -11.37 -7.67
N ARG A 41 7.11 -12.29 -8.16
CA ARG A 41 6.63 -13.52 -8.82
C ARG A 41 5.79 -14.38 -7.87
N GLU A 42 6.31 -14.65 -6.67
CA GLU A 42 5.59 -15.42 -5.64
C GLU A 42 4.28 -14.74 -5.24
N LEU A 43 4.26 -13.41 -5.22
CA LEU A 43 3.08 -12.62 -4.93
C LEU A 43 2.01 -12.79 -6.01
N CYS A 44 2.37 -12.72 -7.29
CA CYS A 44 1.44 -13.00 -8.40
C CYS A 44 0.82 -14.39 -8.28
N LEU A 45 1.64 -15.40 -8.01
CA LEU A 45 1.18 -16.78 -7.84
C LEU A 45 0.21 -16.90 -6.66
N GLN A 46 0.50 -16.22 -5.54
CA GLN A 46 -0.36 -16.23 -4.37
C GLN A 46 -1.68 -15.50 -4.60
N LEU A 47 -1.67 -14.37 -5.32
CA LEU A 47 -2.89 -13.65 -5.67
C LEU A 47 -3.77 -14.46 -6.61
N GLN A 48 -3.19 -15.11 -7.63
CA GLN A 48 -3.92 -15.98 -8.53
C GLN A 48 -4.53 -17.18 -7.79
N ALA A 49 -3.75 -17.85 -6.93
CA ALA A 49 -4.24 -18.95 -6.11
C ALA A 49 -5.35 -18.50 -5.14
N HIS A 50 -5.22 -17.30 -4.57
CA HIS A 50 -6.22 -16.72 -3.67
C HIS A 50 -7.53 -16.41 -4.41
N HIS A 51 -7.45 -15.78 -5.58
CA HIS A 51 -8.60 -15.51 -6.45
C HIS A 51 -9.36 -16.80 -6.80
N ASN A 52 -8.63 -17.86 -7.20
CA ASN A 52 -9.23 -19.15 -7.55
C ASN A 52 -9.94 -19.82 -6.36
N LYS A 53 -9.47 -19.58 -5.13
CA LYS A 53 -10.07 -20.11 -3.91
C LYS A 53 -11.28 -19.30 -3.45
N HIS A 54 -11.33 -18.01 -3.79
CA HIS A 54 -12.37 -17.06 -3.36
C HIS A 54 -12.90 -16.24 -4.56
N PRO A 55 -13.65 -16.85 -5.50
CA PRO A 55 -14.15 -16.13 -6.69
C PRO A 55 -15.21 -15.06 -6.37
N THR A 56 -15.68 -14.97 -5.12
CA THR A 56 -16.76 -14.08 -4.68
C THR A 56 -16.29 -12.68 -4.28
N THR A 57 -14.98 -12.46 -4.22
CA THR A 57 -14.35 -11.18 -3.86
C THR A 57 -13.89 -10.41 -5.10
N CYS A 58 -14.59 -10.55 -6.23
CA CYS A 58 -14.44 -9.62 -7.33
C CYS A 58 -15.66 -8.70 -7.41
N ILE A 59 -15.40 -7.42 -7.68
CA ILE A 59 -16.43 -6.39 -7.91
C ILE A 59 -17.39 -6.79 -9.03
N PHE A 60 -16.99 -7.72 -9.90
CA PHE A 60 -17.85 -8.30 -10.93
C PHE A 60 -18.04 -9.81 -10.71
N PRO A 61 -19.28 -10.29 -10.62
CA PRO A 61 -19.57 -11.73 -10.59
C PRO A 61 -19.14 -12.33 -11.94
N ASN A 62 -18.29 -13.36 -11.91
CA ASN A 62 -17.64 -14.03 -13.07
C ASN A 62 -16.34 -13.41 -13.60
N CYS A 63 -15.64 -12.56 -12.84
CA CYS A 63 -14.30 -12.14 -13.25
C CYS A 63 -13.29 -13.29 -13.13
N ASP A 64 -12.83 -13.79 -14.27
CA ASP A 64 -11.55 -14.48 -14.34
C ASP A 64 -10.45 -13.57 -13.76
N TYR A 65 -9.41 -14.19 -13.16
CA TYR A 65 -8.26 -13.44 -12.68
C TYR A 65 -7.69 -12.61 -13.85
N PRO A 66 -7.50 -11.29 -13.73
CA PRO A 66 -7.08 -10.45 -14.85
C PRO A 66 -5.57 -10.65 -15.10
N GLU A 67 -5.21 -11.79 -15.71
CA GLU A 67 -3.85 -12.24 -15.91
C GLU A 67 -3.02 -11.26 -16.74
N GLU A 68 -3.61 -10.70 -17.81
CA GLU A 68 -2.96 -9.69 -18.64
C GLU A 68 -2.68 -8.41 -17.85
N SER A 69 -3.65 -7.94 -17.06
CA SER A 69 -3.45 -6.77 -16.19
C SER A 69 -2.41 -7.04 -15.11
N ALA A 70 -2.40 -8.25 -14.55
CA ALA A 70 -1.44 -8.67 -13.53
C ALA A 70 -0.02 -8.70 -14.10
N ALA A 71 0.17 -9.17 -15.34
CA ALA A 71 1.47 -9.18 -16.01
C ALA A 71 1.99 -7.76 -16.29
N ILE A 72 1.09 -6.81 -16.59
CA ILE A 72 1.44 -5.40 -16.80
C ILE A 72 1.78 -4.72 -15.47
N VAL A 73 1.00 -4.96 -14.41
CA VAL A 73 1.14 -4.28 -13.11
C VAL A 73 2.30 -4.85 -12.31
N PHE A 74 2.37 -6.18 -12.16
CA PHE A 74 3.26 -6.84 -11.23
C PHE A 74 4.62 -7.17 -11.87
N THR A 75 5.32 -6.11 -12.26
CA THR A 75 6.71 -6.17 -12.70
C THR A 75 7.63 -5.61 -11.61
N THR A 76 8.87 -6.08 -11.54
CA THR A 76 9.86 -5.54 -10.59
C THR A 76 9.98 -4.02 -10.72
N GLN A 77 10.06 -3.52 -11.96
CA GLN A 77 10.19 -2.08 -12.23
C GLN A 77 9.02 -1.28 -11.67
N ASN A 78 7.78 -1.74 -11.88
CA ASN A 78 6.61 -1.04 -11.34
C ASN A 78 6.60 -1.06 -9.82
N PHE A 79 6.99 -2.17 -9.18
CA PHE A 79 7.11 -2.24 -7.73
C PHE A 79 8.15 -1.25 -7.21
N GLU A 80 9.32 -1.14 -7.85
CA GLU A 80 10.35 -0.15 -7.48
C GLU A 80 9.81 1.28 -7.56
N ASP A 81 9.18 1.63 -8.69
CA ASP A 81 8.64 2.97 -8.91
C ASP A 81 7.52 3.28 -7.91
N CYS A 82 6.65 2.31 -7.63
CA CYS A 82 5.57 2.47 -6.65
C CYS A 82 6.11 2.57 -5.21
N ILE A 83 7.06 1.73 -4.82
CA ILE A 83 7.69 1.80 -3.50
C ILE A 83 8.35 3.16 -3.32
N TRP A 84 9.08 3.63 -4.33
CA TRP A 84 9.68 4.96 -4.32
C TRP A 84 8.62 6.07 -4.17
N ALA A 85 7.53 6.01 -4.94
CA ALA A 85 6.42 6.96 -4.84
C ALA A 85 5.74 6.93 -3.45
N TYR A 86 5.61 5.75 -2.84
CA TYR A 86 5.08 5.62 -1.49
C TYR A 86 5.96 6.36 -0.47
N PHE A 87 7.27 6.12 -0.46
CA PHE A 87 8.16 6.74 0.53
C PHE A 87 8.37 8.22 0.33
N THR A 88 8.29 8.70 -0.90
CA THR A 88 8.49 10.12 -1.21
C THR A 88 7.23 10.95 -1.04
N VAL A 89 6.04 10.39 -1.29
CA VAL A 89 4.78 11.16 -1.31
C VAL A 89 3.81 10.75 -0.21
N PHE A 90 3.57 9.45 0.00
CA PHE A 90 2.54 8.97 0.92
C PHE A 90 3.04 8.90 2.38
N HIS A 91 4.22 8.34 2.57
CA HIS A 91 4.82 8.06 3.88
C HIS A 91 5.00 9.32 4.76
N PRO A 92 5.45 10.48 4.24
CA PRO A 92 5.58 11.70 5.06
C PRO A 92 4.27 12.14 5.71
N GLN A 93 3.14 11.82 5.10
CA GLN A 93 1.82 12.15 5.63
C GLN A 93 1.21 11.00 6.47
N HIS A 94 1.67 9.76 6.27
CA HIS A 94 1.12 8.54 6.87
C HIS A 94 2.26 7.54 7.20
N PRO A 95 3.06 7.81 8.25
CA PRO A 95 4.26 7.03 8.56
C PRO A 95 3.90 5.73 9.29
N PHE A 96 3.08 4.88 8.66
CA PHE A 96 2.69 3.57 9.24
C PHE A 96 3.84 2.56 9.30
N ILE A 97 4.88 2.79 8.50
CA ILE A 97 6.04 1.94 8.38
C ILE A 97 7.27 2.69 8.88
N HIS A 98 7.99 2.13 9.84
CA HIS A 98 9.22 2.75 10.34
C HIS A 98 10.38 2.49 9.37
N TRP A 99 10.80 3.53 8.64
CA TRP A 99 11.82 3.46 7.59
C TRP A 99 13.20 2.94 8.06
N PRO A 100 13.75 3.32 9.24
CA PRO A 100 15.07 2.82 9.65
C PRO A 100 15.13 1.31 9.90
N THR A 101 13.99 0.66 10.17
CA THR A 101 13.88 -0.80 10.35
C THR A 101 13.33 -1.49 9.10
N PHE A 102 13.21 -0.75 8.00
CA PHE A 102 12.60 -1.20 6.77
C PHE A 102 13.63 -1.88 5.88
N ASP A 103 13.40 -3.15 5.56
CA ASP A 103 14.22 -3.88 4.60
C ASP A 103 13.32 -4.42 3.48
N ILE A 104 13.40 -3.79 2.31
CA ILE A 104 12.67 -4.16 1.08
C ILE A 104 12.84 -5.62 0.68
N TYR A 105 13.89 -6.30 1.14
CA TYR A 105 14.17 -7.70 0.81
C TYR A 105 13.46 -8.68 1.73
N THR A 106 13.17 -8.29 2.97
CA THR A 106 12.54 -9.13 4.00
C THR A 106 11.05 -8.85 4.17
N PHE A 107 10.53 -7.94 3.35
CA PHE A 107 9.12 -7.63 3.23
C PHE A 107 8.25 -8.88 3.17
N SER A 108 7.32 -8.98 4.12
CA SER A 108 6.19 -9.89 3.94
C SER A 108 5.44 -9.47 2.67
N ARG A 109 5.05 -10.45 1.86
CA ARG A 109 4.32 -10.21 0.61
C ARG A 109 3.04 -9.37 0.80
N PRO A 110 2.24 -9.53 1.88
CA PRO A 110 1.12 -8.63 2.14
C PRO A 110 1.54 -7.16 2.27
N LEU A 111 2.64 -6.88 2.98
CA LEU A 111 3.15 -5.52 3.15
C LEU A 111 3.72 -4.97 1.84
N LEU A 112 4.45 -5.79 1.09
CA LEU A 112 4.96 -5.42 -0.25
C LEU A 112 3.83 -5.01 -1.19
N LEU A 113 2.76 -5.80 -1.24
CA LEU A 113 1.58 -5.48 -2.05
C LEU A 113 0.92 -4.18 -1.60
N ALA A 114 0.69 -4.02 -0.30
CA ALA A 114 0.05 -2.82 0.23
C ALA A 114 0.86 -1.55 -0.08
N VAL A 115 2.18 -1.61 0.09
CA VAL A 115 3.08 -0.48 -0.22
C VAL A 115 3.08 -0.16 -1.71
N ALA A 116 3.19 -1.17 -2.58
CA ALA A 116 3.18 -0.96 -4.02
C ALA A 116 1.84 -0.37 -4.49
N LEU A 117 0.71 -0.89 -4.01
CA LEU A 117 -0.59 -0.33 -4.37
C LEU A 117 -0.79 1.09 -3.81
N ALA A 118 -0.37 1.35 -2.59
CA ALA A 118 -0.39 2.71 -2.02
C ALA A 118 0.44 3.69 -2.85
N GLY A 119 1.64 3.27 -3.26
CA GLY A 119 2.54 4.03 -4.11
C GLY A 119 1.98 4.28 -5.51
N SER A 120 1.28 3.29 -6.09
CA SER A 120 0.70 3.39 -7.43
C SER A 120 -0.28 4.57 -7.59
N VAL A 121 -0.89 5.04 -6.49
CA VAL A 121 -1.78 6.21 -6.48
C VAL A 121 -1.02 7.50 -6.77
N HIS A 122 0.27 7.53 -6.47
CA HIS A 122 1.16 8.69 -6.62
C HIS A 122 2.14 8.56 -7.80
N CYS A 123 2.14 7.41 -8.49
CA CYS A 123 2.88 7.25 -9.74
C CYS A 123 2.30 8.14 -10.85
N PRO A 124 3.14 8.60 -11.81
CA PRO A 124 2.64 9.26 -13.02
C PRO A 124 1.58 8.41 -13.72
N PRO A 125 0.57 9.03 -14.36
CA PRO A 125 -0.45 8.28 -15.09
C PRO A 125 0.18 7.38 -16.15
N SER A 126 0.02 6.07 -15.98
CA SER A 126 0.45 5.03 -16.90
C SER A 126 -0.57 3.90 -16.87
N ASP A 127 -0.57 3.06 -17.90
CA ASP A 127 -1.47 1.90 -17.95
C ASP A 127 -1.25 1.00 -16.73
N ALA A 128 0.00 0.80 -16.32
CA ALA A 128 0.32 0.04 -15.10
C ALA A 128 -0.24 0.70 -13.83
N ALA A 129 -0.12 2.02 -13.67
CA ALA A 129 -0.66 2.72 -12.50
C ALA A 129 -2.20 2.72 -12.46
N LEU A 130 -2.86 2.78 -13.61
CA LEU A 130 -4.31 2.68 -13.72
C LEU A 130 -4.79 1.25 -13.45
N LEU A 131 -4.16 0.26 -14.06
CA LEU A 131 -4.48 -1.15 -13.86
C LEU A 131 -4.19 -1.61 -12.43
N ALA A 132 -3.17 -1.06 -11.76
CA ALA A 132 -2.91 -1.36 -10.35
C ALA A 132 -4.15 -1.12 -9.47
N ARG A 133 -5.00 -0.16 -9.85
CA ARG A 133 -6.21 0.17 -9.09
C ARG A 133 -7.26 -0.94 -9.12
N THR A 134 -7.28 -1.78 -10.15
CA THR A 134 -8.24 -2.89 -10.23
C THR A 134 -7.92 -3.98 -9.21
N PHE A 135 -6.67 -4.03 -8.72
CA PHE A 135 -6.21 -5.01 -7.74
C PHE A 135 -6.48 -4.62 -6.27
N PHE A 136 -6.98 -3.41 -5.98
CA PHE A 136 -7.22 -3.00 -4.58
C PHE A 136 -8.16 -3.93 -3.81
N HIS A 137 -9.20 -4.44 -4.48
CA HIS A 137 -10.17 -5.36 -3.87
C HIS A 137 -9.52 -6.70 -3.53
N LEU A 138 -8.97 -7.37 -4.56
CA LEU A 138 -8.26 -8.64 -4.40
C LEU A 138 -7.11 -8.56 -3.39
N ALA A 139 -6.36 -7.45 -3.37
CA ALA A 139 -5.27 -7.24 -2.44
C ALA A 139 -5.75 -7.12 -1.00
N GLU A 140 -6.86 -6.42 -0.75
CA GLU A 140 -7.41 -6.31 0.60
C GLU A 140 -7.85 -7.67 1.12
N ASP A 141 -8.62 -8.44 0.34
CA ASP A 141 -9.09 -9.74 0.78
C ASP A 141 -7.91 -10.68 1.08
N PHE A 142 -6.91 -10.68 0.20
CA PHE A 142 -5.67 -11.40 0.41
C PHE A 142 -4.96 -10.99 1.71
N ILE A 143 -4.83 -9.68 1.96
CA ILE A 143 -4.17 -9.14 3.16
C ILE A 143 -4.96 -9.48 4.43
N PHE A 144 -6.30 -9.34 4.43
CA PHE A 144 -7.11 -9.64 5.59
C PHE A 144 -7.18 -11.13 5.89
N ASP A 145 -7.21 -11.99 4.88
CA ASP A 145 -7.10 -13.43 5.09
C ASP A 145 -5.73 -13.82 5.65
N HIS A 146 -4.65 -13.18 5.17
CA HIS A 146 -3.34 -13.35 5.75
C HIS A 146 -3.29 -12.91 7.22
N LEU A 147 -3.85 -11.73 7.53
CA LEU A 147 -3.92 -11.20 8.89
C LEU A 147 -4.71 -12.13 9.82
N ARG A 148 -5.89 -12.62 9.40
CA ARG A 148 -6.68 -13.60 10.16
C ARG A 148 -5.88 -14.87 10.44
N SER A 149 -5.16 -15.39 9.45
CA SER A 149 -4.30 -16.56 9.60
C SER A 149 -3.17 -16.33 10.60
N ILE A 150 -2.54 -15.17 10.57
CA ILE A 150 -1.42 -14.83 11.46
C ILE A 150 -1.86 -14.55 12.89
N ILE A 151 -3.02 -13.94 13.10
CA ILE A 151 -3.60 -13.72 14.43
C ILE A 151 -3.99 -15.06 15.07
N ALA A 152 -4.52 -16.00 14.30
CA ALA A 152 -4.89 -17.32 14.80
C ALA A 152 -3.69 -18.20 15.19
N LYS A 153 -2.49 -17.90 14.71
CA LYS A 153 -1.25 -18.64 15.04
C LYS A 153 -0.68 -18.14 16.36
N ILE A 154 -0.61 -19.02 17.36
CA ILE A 154 -0.05 -18.70 18.69
C ILE A 154 1.44 -18.37 18.60
N ASP A 155 2.19 -19.12 17.78
CA ASP A 155 3.66 -19.00 17.66
C ASP A 155 4.13 -18.07 16.53
N ALA A 156 3.25 -17.23 15.98
CA ALA A 156 3.65 -16.29 14.94
C ALA A 156 4.62 -15.24 15.52
N GLN A 157 5.74 -15.04 14.82
CA GLN A 157 6.71 -13.99 15.14
C GLN A 157 6.03 -12.62 15.20
N GLU A 158 6.39 -11.82 16.20
CA GLU A 158 5.82 -10.48 16.42
C GLU A 158 5.98 -9.58 15.20
N GLU A 159 7.14 -9.65 14.55
CA GLU A 159 7.41 -8.91 13.31
C GLU A 159 6.43 -9.28 12.18
N ALA A 160 6.14 -10.57 11.99
CA ALA A 160 5.20 -11.01 10.95
C ALA A 160 3.76 -10.52 11.24
N ARG A 161 3.37 -10.50 12.52
CA ARG A 161 2.10 -9.90 12.96
C ARG A 161 2.08 -8.41 12.66
N LEU A 162 3.11 -7.68 13.06
CA LEU A 162 3.24 -6.24 12.85
C LEU A 162 3.15 -5.89 11.37
N GLN A 163 3.92 -6.57 10.51
CA GLN A 163 3.89 -6.31 9.07
C GLN A 163 2.50 -6.61 8.45
N SER A 164 1.81 -7.63 8.94
CA SER A 164 0.43 -7.93 8.49
C SER A 164 -0.57 -6.86 8.91
N PHE A 165 -0.44 -6.33 10.13
CA PHE A 165 -1.24 -5.19 10.60
C PHE A 165 -0.93 -3.92 9.80
N GLN A 166 0.34 -3.63 9.53
CA GLN A 166 0.76 -2.50 8.70
C GLN A 166 0.18 -2.59 7.29
N ALA A 167 0.20 -3.79 6.68
CA ALA A 167 -0.39 -4.03 5.37
C ALA A 167 -1.90 -3.76 5.37
N ALA A 168 -2.62 -4.27 6.37
CA ALA A 168 -4.07 -4.10 6.50
C ALA A 168 -4.46 -2.64 6.74
N LEU A 169 -3.73 -1.93 7.60
CA LEU A 169 -3.97 -0.51 7.86
C LEU A 169 -3.73 0.33 6.59
N LEU A 170 -2.66 0.01 5.86
CA LEU A 170 -2.29 0.75 4.66
C LEU A 170 -3.32 0.56 3.53
N ILE A 171 -3.75 -0.68 3.26
CA ILE A 171 -4.71 -0.93 2.17
C ILE A 171 -6.08 -0.28 2.46
N VAL A 172 -6.54 -0.30 3.71
CA VAL A 172 -7.76 0.38 4.14
C VAL A 172 -7.64 1.90 4.00
N THR A 173 -6.50 2.47 4.40
CA THR A 173 -6.27 3.92 4.31
C THR A 173 -6.30 4.40 2.87
N VAL A 174 -5.63 3.69 1.97
CA VAL A 174 -5.57 4.06 0.55
C VAL A 174 -6.96 3.92 -0.09
N ARG A 175 -7.67 2.84 0.21
CA ARG A 175 -9.02 2.65 -0.33
C ARG A 175 -10.00 3.72 0.15
N ASN A 176 -9.98 4.07 1.43
CA ASN A 176 -10.86 5.12 1.97
C ASN A 176 -10.64 6.48 1.29
N LYS A 177 -9.42 6.75 0.83
CA LYS A 177 -9.10 7.95 0.02
C LYS A 177 -9.60 7.84 -1.42
N GLN A 178 -9.58 6.66 -2.03
CA GLN A 178 -10.11 6.46 -3.39
C GLN A 178 -11.64 6.52 -3.45
N VAL A 179 -12.32 6.08 -2.39
CA VAL A 179 -13.79 6.12 -2.29
C VAL A 179 -14.30 7.55 -2.03
N ASN A 180 -13.44 8.48 -1.58
CA ASN A 180 -13.78 9.88 -1.33
C ASN A 180 -13.00 10.86 -2.23
N PRO A 181 -13.38 11.06 -3.51
CA PRO A 181 -12.78 12.09 -4.33
C PRO A 181 -13.17 13.53 -3.94
N PHE A 182 -14.02 13.75 -2.93
CA PHE A 182 -14.62 15.06 -2.61
C PHE A 182 -14.33 15.65 -1.22
N THR A 183 -13.39 15.12 -0.44
CA THR A 183 -13.10 15.67 0.90
C THR A 183 -11.80 16.47 1.02
N PHE A 184 -11.12 16.78 -0.08
CA PHE A 184 -10.24 17.96 -0.09
C PHE A 184 -11.06 19.19 -0.44
N ARG A 185 -11.86 19.66 0.52
CA ARG A 185 -12.45 21.00 0.43
C ARG A 185 -11.28 21.98 0.53
N ASP A 186 -11.00 22.66 -0.58
CA ASP A 186 -10.27 23.92 -0.55
C ASP A 186 -10.84 24.82 0.55
N PRO A 187 -10.02 25.30 1.51
CA PRO A 187 -10.47 26.27 2.51
C PRO A 187 -10.86 27.64 1.93
N LEU A 188 -10.75 27.85 0.60
CA LEU A 188 -10.82 29.17 -0.02
C LEU A 188 -12.11 29.47 -0.78
N THR A 189 -13.12 28.60 -0.79
CA THR A 189 -14.37 28.89 -1.52
C THR A 189 -15.42 29.70 -0.72
N TYR A 190 -15.07 30.20 0.48
CA TYR A 190 -15.97 31.02 1.32
C TYR A 190 -15.67 32.53 1.31
N LEU A 191 -14.99 33.05 0.29
CA LEU A 191 -14.87 34.50 0.06
C LEU A 191 -15.23 34.82 -1.40
N GLY A 192 -16.53 34.87 -1.69
CA GLY A 192 -16.99 35.14 -3.05
C GLY A 192 -18.51 35.20 -3.19
N ARG A 193 -19.21 35.84 -2.26
CA ARG A 193 -20.53 36.43 -2.52
C ARG A 193 -20.61 37.77 -1.79
N SER A 194 -20.38 38.83 -2.56
CA SER A 194 -20.85 40.18 -2.32
C SER A 194 -21.62 40.61 -3.54
#